data_AF-A0A835JXB2-F1
#
_entry.id   AF-A0A835JXB2-F1
#
_cell.length_a   1.000
_cell.length_b   1.000
_cell.length_c   1.000
_cell.angle_alpha   90.00
_cell.angle_beta   90.00
_cell.angle_gamma   90.00
#
_symmetry.space_group_name_H-M   'P 1'
#
loop_
_entity.id
_entity.type
_entity.pdbx_description
1 polymer ?
#
loop_
_entity_poly.entity_id
_entity_poly.type
_entity_poly.pdbx_seq_one_letter_code
_entity_poly.pdbx_strand_id
1 'polypeptide(L)'
;MGVARIKHPSHSHHYLLLKYPQEPYWCNGCIGLGFGPCYECEHEDCSFYLHEECANAAPSTSHPFSKCSLKFHYNAPQEDERYCDACGEDVLGFVYQCSHKHPHDYHPRCLKLPLTVTAGDGLILQLKKKLPSKCLRCGSRKTSNRIQGWCYVSSPDRYCYHIACVKDMILEKWKKDYFTQDGNVNEANSLALQTFSPGREIALPGGRSSSKATQIWRKATTVIMVIISALFGEPSALISVLVQYWLSS
;
A
#
# COMPACT_ATOMS: atom_id res chain seq x y z
N MET A 1 3.60 -13.98 23.72
CA MET A 1 2.54 -13.73 22.73
C MET A 1 2.67 -14.82 21.67
N GLY A 2 1.63 -15.61 21.40
CA GLY A 2 1.74 -16.78 20.54
C GLY A 2 2.10 -16.39 19.11
N VAL A 3 3.10 -17.04 18.54
CA VAL A 3 3.44 -16.88 17.12
C VAL A 3 2.30 -17.51 16.32
N ALA A 4 1.58 -16.72 15.52
CA ALA A 4 0.59 -17.27 14.60
C ALA A 4 1.32 -18.07 13.51
N ARG A 5 1.10 -19.40 13.50
CA ARG A 5 1.70 -20.35 12.56
C ARG A 5 0.61 -21.02 11.74
N ILE A 6 0.71 -20.96 10.41
CA ILE A 6 -0.31 -21.49 9.50
C ILE A 6 0.28 -22.44 8.46
N LYS A 7 -0.55 -23.33 7.93
CA LYS A 7 -0.28 -24.08 6.72
C LYS A 7 -1.10 -23.48 5.59
N HIS A 8 -0.46 -23.01 4.53
CA HIS A 8 -1.15 -22.31 3.44
C HIS A 8 -1.20 -23.16 2.16
N PRO A 9 -2.33 -23.27 1.45
CA PRO A 9 -2.45 -24.13 0.27
C PRO A 9 -1.48 -23.80 -0.88
N SER A 10 -1.12 -22.52 -1.05
CA SER A 10 -0.14 -22.12 -2.06
C SER A 10 1.32 -22.39 -1.67
N HIS A 11 1.56 -22.87 -0.45
CA HIS A 11 2.89 -23.20 0.07
C HIS A 11 2.77 -24.32 1.10
N SER A 12 2.29 -25.49 0.64
CA SER A 12 1.87 -26.58 1.52
C SER A 12 3.02 -27.38 2.16
N HIS A 13 4.24 -27.20 1.67
CA HIS A 13 5.41 -27.96 2.13
C HIS A 13 5.97 -27.43 3.45
N HIS A 14 5.84 -26.13 3.71
CA HIS A 14 6.33 -25.48 4.92
C HIS A 14 5.20 -24.75 5.64
N TYR A 15 5.43 -24.39 6.89
CA TYR A 15 4.54 -23.49 7.61
C TYR A 15 4.99 -22.05 7.43
N LEU A 16 4.02 -21.13 7.52
CA LEU A 16 4.25 -19.70 7.53
C LEU A 16 4.04 -19.15 8.94
N LEU A 17 4.92 -18.24 9.36
CA LEU A 17 4.90 -17.57 10.65
C LEU A 17 4.55 -16.09 10.44
N LEU A 18 3.67 -15.56 11.29
CA LEU A 18 3.45 -14.11 11.35
C LEU A 18 4.72 -13.42 11.85
N LYS A 19 5.31 -12.59 11.00
CA LYS A 19 6.51 -11.79 11.27
C LYS A 19 6.26 -10.31 10.99
N TYR A 20 7.13 -9.47 11.53
CA TYR A 20 7.10 -8.01 11.40
C TYR A 20 8.41 -7.53 10.76
N PRO A 21 8.63 -7.82 9.46
CA PRO A 21 9.84 -7.40 8.78
C PRO A 21 9.97 -5.86 8.82
N GLN A 22 11.21 -5.41 9.01
CA GLN A 22 11.52 -3.97 8.93
C GLN A 22 11.64 -3.52 7.48
N GLU A 23 11.92 -4.46 6.57
CA GLU A 23 12.10 -4.21 5.15
C GLU A 23 10.83 -4.55 4.35
N PRO A 24 10.61 -3.88 3.20
CA PRO A 24 9.55 -4.24 2.28
C PRO A 24 9.76 -5.65 1.70
N TYR A 25 8.65 -6.29 1.32
CA TYR A 25 8.66 -7.63 0.74
C TYR A 25 7.67 -7.73 -0.42
N TRP A 26 7.90 -8.70 -1.31
CA TRP A 26 6.95 -9.02 -2.36
C TRP A 26 6.08 -10.20 -1.92
N CYS A 27 4.76 -10.02 -1.96
CA CYS A 27 3.84 -11.10 -1.64
C CYS A 27 3.82 -12.12 -2.79
N ASN A 28 4.18 -13.38 -2.53
CA ASN A 28 4.15 -14.46 -3.51
C ASN A 28 2.72 -14.86 -3.93
N GLY A 29 1.71 -14.41 -3.19
CA GLY A 29 0.31 -14.65 -3.52
C GLY A 29 -0.21 -13.68 -4.57
N CYS A 30 -0.35 -12.41 -4.23
CA CYS A 30 -0.91 -11.38 -5.14
C CYS A 30 0.13 -10.68 -6.01
N ILE A 31 1.42 -10.94 -5.79
CA ILE A 31 2.56 -10.30 -6.49
C ILE A 31 2.63 -8.79 -6.21
N GLY A 32 2.00 -8.33 -5.12
CA GLY A 32 2.01 -6.94 -4.68
C GLY A 32 3.08 -6.65 -3.64
N LEU A 33 3.57 -5.41 -3.63
CA LEU A 33 4.48 -4.90 -2.60
C LEU A 33 3.78 -4.87 -1.24
N GLY A 34 4.47 -5.31 -0.20
CA GLY A 34 4.03 -5.27 1.20
C GLY A 34 5.00 -4.53 2.10
N PHE A 35 4.47 -3.99 3.18
CA PHE A 35 5.22 -3.46 4.32
C PHE A 35 4.60 -4.02 5.61
N GLY A 36 5.34 -3.91 6.71
CA GLY A 36 4.84 -4.29 8.02
C GLY A 36 4.54 -5.80 8.11
N PRO A 37 3.53 -6.21 8.89
CA PRO A 37 3.28 -7.61 9.19
C PRO A 37 3.01 -8.46 7.95
N CYS A 38 3.51 -9.69 7.99
CA CYS A 38 3.37 -10.67 6.92
C CYS A 38 3.47 -12.11 7.44
N TYR A 39 3.01 -13.07 6.64
CA TYR A 39 3.29 -14.48 6.84
C TYR A 39 4.52 -14.87 6.03
N GLU A 40 5.61 -15.21 6.71
CA GLU A 40 6.88 -15.60 6.11
C GLU A 40 7.14 -17.09 6.34
N CYS A 41 7.76 -17.77 5.39
CA CYS A 41 8.20 -19.15 5.55
C CYS A 41 9.06 -19.33 6.81
N GLU A 42 8.87 -20.45 7.52
CA GLU A 42 9.71 -20.78 8.68
C GLU A 42 11.14 -21.20 8.29
N HIS A 43 11.41 -21.46 7.00
CA HIS A 43 12.71 -21.89 6.49
C HIS A 43 13.48 -20.70 5.91
N GLU A 44 14.71 -20.50 6.37
CA GLU A 44 15.54 -19.32 6.02
C GLU A 44 15.95 -19.27 4.54
N ASP A 45 16.08 -20.42 3.89
CA ASP A 45 16.39 -20.56 2.46
C ASP A 45 15.14 -20.47 1.56
N CYS A 46 13.97 -20.25 2.15
CA CYS A 46 12.71 -20.15 1.44
C CYS A 46 12.11 -18.74 1.54
N SER A 47 12.44 -17.89 0.56
CA SER A 47 11.90 -16.53 0.44
C SER A 47 10.44 -16.52 -0.01
N PHE A 48 9.54 -17.01 0.83
CA PHE A 48 8.09 -17.03 0.60
C PHE A 48 7.36 -16.15 1.63
N TYR A 49 6.66 -15.14 1.13
CA TYR A 49 5.95 -14.13 1.91
C TYR A 49 4.51 -13.99 1.43
N LEU A 50 3.58 -13.83 2.35
CA LEU A 50 2.20 -13.44 2.07
C LEU A 50 1.81 -12.22 2.91
N HIS A 51 1.11 -11.29 2.28
CA HIS A 51 0.27 -10.33 3.00
C HIS A 51 -0.68 -11.07 3.95
N GLU A 52 -0.98 -10.50 5.10
CA GLU A 52 -1.97 -11.09 6.03
C GLU A 52 -3.32 -11.35 5.35
N GLU A 53 -3.76 -10.43 4.49
CA GLU A 53 -5.02 -10.55 3.74
C GLU A 53 -4.97 -11.61 2.64
N CYS A 54 -3.77 -11.92 2.13
CA CYS A 54 -3.56 -13.01 1.18
C CYS A 54 -3.53 -14.36 1.89
N ALA A 55 -2.86 -14.43 3.04
CA ALA A 55 -2.77 -15.64 3.86
C ALA A 55 -4.12 -16.04 4.48
N ASN A 56 -4.94 -15.06 4.84
CA ASN A 56 -6.24 -15.25 5.49
C ASN A 56 -7.42 -15.00 4.53
N ALA A 57 -7.21 -15.15 3.22
CA ALA A 57 -8.26 -14.93 2.24
C ALA A 57 -9.41 -15.94 2.45
N ALA A 58 -10.62 -15.43 2.63
CA ALA A 58 -11.82 -16.27 2.68
C ALA A 58 -12.19 -16.75 1.26
N PRO A 59 -12.78 -17.95 1.10
CA PRO A 59 -13.19 -18.45 -0.22
C PRO A 59 -14.14 -17.52 -0.97
N SER A 60 -14.93 -16.72 -0.24
CA SER A 60 -15.80 -15.70 -0.80
C SER A 60 -15.96 -14.51 0.12
N THR A 61 -16.22 -13.34 -0.44
CA THR A 61 -16.49 -12.12 0.31
C THR A 61 -17.43 -11.17 -0.45
N SER A 62 -17.81 -10.08 0.21
CA SER A 62 -18.53 -8.96 -0.39
C SER A 62 -17.91 -7.66 0.11
N HIS A 63 -18.11 -6.58 -0.64
CA HIS A 63 -17.64 -5.26 -0.26
C HIS A 63 -18.75 -4.25 -0.58
N PRO A 64 -18.96 -3.19 0.20
CA PRO A 64 -20.01 -2.19 -0.08
C PRO A 64 -19.92 -1.56 -1.47
N PHE A 65 -18.72 -1.59 -2.06
CA PHE A 65 -18.48 -1.11 -3.41
C PHE A 65 -18.66 -2.15 -4.52
N SER A 66 -18.89 -3.41 -4.18
CA SER A 66 -19.23 -4.48 -5.10
C SER A 66 -20.72 -4.83 -4.96
N LYS A 67 -21.45 -4.93 -6.07
CA LYS A 67 -22.85 -5.40 -6.10
C LYS A 67 -22.97 -6.92 -6.27
N CYS A 68 -21.85 -7.64 -6.23
CA CYS A 68 -21.77 -9.07 -6.54
C CYS A 68 -20.93 -9.79 -5.49
N SER A 69 -21.20 -11.09 -5.32
CA SER A 69 -20.37 -11.97 -4.51
C SER A 69 -19.02 -12.17 -5.21
N LEU A 70 -17.94 -11.98 -4.46
CA LEU A 70 -16.57 -12.11 -4.93
C LEU A 70 -16.01 -13.43 -4.43
N LYS A 71 -15.48 -14.25 -5.33
CA LYS A 71 -14.81 -15.52 -5.01
C LYS A 71 -13.32 -15.35 -5.07
N PHE A 72 -12.61 -16.01 -4.16
CA PHE A 72 -11.15 -15.99 -4.14
C PHE A 72 -10.57 -17.02 -5.11
N HIS A 73 -9.54 -16.61 -5.84
CA HIS A 73 -8.79 -17.43 -6.77
C HIS A 73 -7.29 -17.23 -6.53
N TYR A 74 -6.52 -18.31 -6.61
CA TYR A 74 -5.06 -18.30 -6.43
C TYR A 74 -4.31 -17.75 -7.65
N ASN A 75 -4.94 -17.77 -8.82
CA ASN A 75 -4.33 -17.32 -10.06
C ASN A 75 -5.21 -16.26 -10.71
N ALA A 76 -4.57 -15.28 -11.34
CA ALA A 76 -5.27 -14.36 -12.21
C ALA A 76 -5.85 -15.10 -13.42
N PRO A 77 -6.99 -14.64 -13.98
CA PRO A 77 -7.51 -15.16 -15.25
C PRO A 77 -6.45 -15.01 -16.36
N GLN A 78 -6.24 -16.04 -17.17
CA GLN A 78 -5.14 -16.08 -18.15
C GLN A 78 -5.42 -15.32 -19.47
N GLU A 79 -6.68 -14.97 -19.74
CA GLU A 79 -7.10 -14.59 -21.10
C GLU A 79 -6.97 -13.09 -21.41
N ASP A 80 -6.82 -12.21 -20.42
CA ASP A 80 -6.69 -10.76 -20.63
C ASP A 80 -5.84 -10.09 -19.54
N GLU A 81 -5.26 -8.93 -19.83
CA GLU A 81 -4.74 -8.02 -18.79
C GLU A 81 -5.89 -7.61 -17.85
N ARG A 82 -5.76 -7.99 -16.58
CA ARG A 82 -6.72 -7.68 -15.52
C ARG A 82 -6.14 -6.64 -14.59
N TYR A 83 -6.98 -5.67 -14.25
CA TYR A 83 -6.63 -4.58 -13.37
C TYR A 83 -7.56 -4.60 -12.17
N CYS A 84 -7.01 -4.30 -11.00
CA CYS A 84 -7.79 -4.21 -9.78
C CYS A 84 -8.70 -2.99 -9.84
N ASP A 85 -10.01 -3.17 -9.70
CA ASP A 85 -11.00 -2.08 -9.74
C ASP A 85 -10.84 -1.06 -8.60
N ALA A 86 -10.10 -1.41 -7.55
CA ALA A 86 -9.82 -0.55 -6.40
C ALA A 86 -8.53 0.27 -6.55
N CYS A 87 -7.39 -0.35 -6.88
CA CYS A 87 -6.11 0.39 -6.99
C CYS A 87 -5.67 0.66 -8.43
N GLY A 88 -6.26 -0.01 -9.42
CA GLY A 88 -5.91 0.14 -10.82
C GLY A 88 -4.61 -0.53 -11.26
N GLU A 89 -3.93 -1.25 -10.36
CA GLU A 89 -2.73 -2.03 -10.67
C GLU A 89 -3.09 -3.40 -11.23
N ASP A 90 -2.12 -4.03 -11.88
CA ASP A 90 -2.25 -5.37 -12.48
C ASP A 90 -2.60 -6.43 -11.43
N VAL A 91 -3.43 -7.38 -11.84
CA VAL A 91 -3.78 -8.57 -11.08
C VAL A 91 -2.97 -9.73 -11.64
N LEU A 92 -1.90 -10.10 -10.94
CA LEU A 92 -0.92 -11.09 -11.40
C LEU A 92 -0.97 -12.42 -10.63
N GLY A 93 -1.81 -12.54 -9.62
CA GLY A 93 -1.90 -13.71 -8.77
C GLY A 93 -3.21 -13.76 -7.99
N PHE A 94 -3.14 -13.87 -6.67
CA PHE A 94 -4.29 -13.95 -5.78
C PHE A 94 -5.26 -12.81 -6.03
N VAL A 95 -6.51 -13.18 -6.31
CA VAL A 95 -7.56 -12.25 -6.74
C VAL A 95 -8.91 -12.64 -6.18
N TYR A 96 -9.72 -11.64 -5.88
CA TYR A 96 -11.16 -11.80 -5.72
C TYR A 96 -11.87 -11.35 -6.99
N GLN A 97 -12.68 -12.25 -7.54
CA GLN A 97 -13.37 -12.04 -8.81
C GLN A 97 -14.86 -12.34 -8.69
N CYS A 98 -15.72 -11.61 -9.40
CA CYS A 98 -17.14 -11.98 -9.54
C CYS A 98 -17.39 -12.75 -10.84
N SER A 99 -18.42 -13.61 -10.88
CA SER A 99 -18.71 -14.47 -12.05
C SER A 99 -19.52 -13.79 -13.17
N HIS A 100 -19.50 -12.46 -13.28
CA HIS A 100 -20.27 -11.73 -14.29
C HIS A 100 -19.54 -11.68 -15.64
N LYS A 101 -20.27 -11.37 -16.73
CA LYS A 101 -19.70 -11.20 -18.08
C LYS A 101 -18.54 -10.19 -18.13
N HIS A 102 -18.65 -9.13 -17.32
CA HIS A 102 -17.56 -8.19 -17.06
C HIS A 102 -17.23 -8.30 -15.57
N PRO A 103 -16.30 -9.18 -15.21
CA PRO A 103 -16.02 -9.43 -13.81
C PRO A 103 -15.25 -8.24 -13.22
N HIS A 104 -15.53 -7.93 -11.95
CA HIS A 104 -14.70 -7.02 -11.18
C HIS A 104 -13.60 -7.84 -10.51
N ASP A 105 -12.39 -7.31 -10.56
CA ASP A 105 -11.19 -7.95 -10.04
C ASP A 105 -10.62 -7.10 -8.91
N TYR A 106 -10.27 -7.72 -7.79
CA TYR A 106 -9.67 -7.02 -6.65
C TYR A 106 -8.56 -7.83 -6.01
N HIS A 107 -7.45 -7.17 -5.68
CA HIS A 107 -6.46 -7.77 -4.77
C HIS A 107 -7.09 -8.01 -3.39
N PRO A 108 -6.71 -9.09 -2.67
CA PRO A 108 -7.22 -9.38 -1.32
C PRO A 108 -7.11 -8.20 -0.36
N ARG A 109 -5.96 -7.51 -0.35
CA ARG A 109 -5.73 -6.34 0.50
C ARG A 109 -6.58 -5.14 0.12
N CYS A 110 -6.79 -4.90 -1.18
CA CYS A 110 -7.62 -3.80 -1.64
C CYS A 110 -9.08 -3.90 -1.15
N LEU A 111 -9.63 -5.12 -1.03
CA LEU A 111 -10.97 -5.33 -0.45
C LEU A 111 -11.05 -5.16 1.06
N LYS A 112 -9.92 -5.23 1.76
CA LYS A 112 -9.84 -5.06 3.21
C LYS A 112 -9.55 -3.63 3.63
N LEU A 113 -9.45 -2.70 2.67
CA LEU A 113 -9.22 -1.29 2.98
C LEU A 113 -10.33 -0.75 3.89
N PRO A 114 -9.97 -0.07 4.98
CA PRO A 114 -10.95 0.49 5.91
C PRO A 114 -11.80 1.56 5.22
N LEU A 115 -13.13 1.46 5.38
CA LEU A 115 -14.08 2.44 4.83
C LEU A 115 -13.90 3.84 5.42
N THR A 116 -13.41 3.90 6.67
CA THR A 116 -13.15 5.14 7.40
C THR A 116 -11.85 4.98 8.16
N VAL A 117 -10.99 5.98 8.06
CA VAL A 117 -9.75 6.08 8.87
C VAL A 117 -9.69 7.46 9.51
N THR A 118 -9.15 7.51 10.72
CA THR A 118 -9.06 8.74 11.51
C THR A 118 -7.59 9.07 11.75
N ALA A 119 -7.18 10.26 11.34
CA ALA A 119 -5.86 10.79 11.65
C ALA A 119 -5.78 11.23 13.12
N GLY A 120 -4.56 11.32 13.67
CA GLY A 120 -4.33 11.66 15.08
C GLY A 120 -4.86 13.03 15.52
N ASP A 121 -5.17 13.95 14.60
CA ASP A 121 -5.79 15.25 14.88
C ASP A 121 -7.33 15.24 14.77
N GLY A 122 -7.94 14.05 14.67
CA GLY A 122 -9.39 13.87 14.51
C GLY A 122 -9.89 14.04 13.07
N LEU A 123 -8.99 14.25 12.09
CA LEU A 123 -9.39 14.33 10.68
C LEU A 123 -9.83 12.96 10.17
N ILE A 124 -11.07 12.87 9.70
CA ILE A 124 -11.66 11.63 9.17
C ILE A 124 -11.49 11.59 7.65
N LEU A 125 -10.96 10.49 7.14
CA LEU A 125 -10.93 10.14 5.73
C LEU A 125 -11.90 8.98 5.46
N GLN A 126 -12.70 9.12 4.41
CA GLN A 126 -13.64 8.12 3.95
C GLN A 126 -13.19 7.54 2.62
N LEU A 127 -13.25 6.22 2.51
CA LEU A 127 -13.08 5.52 1.25
C LEU A 127 -14.30 5.79 0.36
N LYS A 128 -14.07 6.13 -0.90
CA LYS A 128 -15.11 6.38 -1.91
C LYS A 128 -14.74 5.67 -3.21
N LYS A 129 -15.75 5.32 -4.01
CA LYS A 129 -15.56 4.76 -5.37
C LYS A 129 -15.01 5.76 -6.38
N LYS A 130 -15.26 7.05 -6.16
CA LYS A 130 -14.96 8.13 -7.10
C LYS A 130 -14.69 9.39 -6.30
N LEU A 131 -13.74 10.19 -6.77
CA LEU A 131 -13.43 11.46 -6.14
C LEU A 131 -14.54 12.50 -6.40
N PRO A 132 -14.96 13.26 -5.37
CA PRO A 132 -15.87 14.39 -5.53
C PRO A 132 -15.16 15.62 -6.14
N SER A 133 -13.86 15.76 -5.90
CA SER A 133 -13.01 16.86 -6.39
C SER A 133 -11.73 16.32 -7.05
N LYS A 134 -10.81 17.21 -7.47
CA LYS A 134 -9.56 16.79 -8.12
C LYS A 134 -8.64 16.13 -7.09
N CYS A 135 -7.92 15.08 -7.51
CA CYS A 135 -6.87 14.50 -6.70
C CYS A 135 -5.75 15.53 -6.49
N LEU A 136 -5.25 15.66 -5.26
CA LEU A 136 -4.16 16.57 -4.93
C LEU A 136 -2.81 16.15 -5.52
N ARG A 137 -2.62 14.87 -5.85
CA ARG A 137 -1.40 14.36 -6.49
C ARG A 137 -1.41 14.55 -8.01
N CYS A 138 -2.43 14.05 -8.71
CA CYS A 138 -2.45 14.05 -10.18
C CYS A 138 -3.27 15.18 -10.81
N GLY A 139 -4.00 15.98 -10.01
CA GLY A 139 -4.84 17.08 -10.51
C GLY A 139 -6.10 16.64 -11.27
N SER A 140 -6.38 15.33 -11.36
CA SER A 140 -7.50 14.75 -12.10
C SER A 140 -8.53 14.10 -11.18
N ARG A 141 -9.77 13.94 -11.66
CA ARG A 141 -10.81 13.12 -10.99
C ARG A 141 -10.72 11.64 -11.36
N LYS A 142 -10.08 11.31 -12.49
CA LYS A 142 -9.87 9.94 -12.99
C LYS A 142 -8.38 9.58 -12.91
N THR A 143 -8.06 8.30 -12.74
CA THR A 143 -6.68 7.82 -12.85
C THR A 143 -6.27 7.65 -14.31
N SER A 144 -4.95 7.55 -14.56
CA SER A 144 -4.34 7.49 -15.90
C SER A 144 -4.77 6.27 -16.72
N ASN A 145 -5.04 5.15 -16.05
CA ASN A 145 -5.46 3.87 -16.62
C ASN A 145 -6.95 3.77 -17.00
N ARG A 146 -7.68 4.90 -17.10
CA ARG A 146 -9.13 4.99 -17.43
C ARG A 146 -10.09 4.31 -16.46
N ILE A 147 -9.61 3.46 -15.56
CA ILE A 147 -10.33 2.96 -14.39
C ILE A 147 -10.55 4.17 -13.47
N GLN A 148 -11.64 4.20 -12.69
CA GLN A 148 -11.85 5.31 -11.75
C GLN A 148 -11.06 5.14 -10.46
N GLY A 149 -10.80 3.88 -10.05
CA GLY A 149 -10.10 3.52 -8.84
C GLY A 149 -10.84 4.01 -7.58
N TRP A 150 -10.53 3.41 -6.44
CA TRP A 150 -11.00 3.92 -5.16
C TRP A 150 -10.10 5.06 -4.67
N CYS A 151 -10.64 5.83 -3.74
CA CYS A 151 -9.99 7.02 -3.23
C CYS A 151 -10.34 7.28 -1.77
N TYR A 152 -9.44 7.95 -1.06
CA TYR A 152 -9.71 8.51 0.27
C TYR A 152 -10.02 10.00 0.18
N VAL A 153 -11.04 10.41 0.92
CA VAL A 153 -11.56 11.78 0.91
C VAL A 153 -11.82 12.25 2.33
N SER A 154 -11.30 13.44 2.70
CA SER A 154 -11.56 14.02 4.01
C SER A 154 -12.97 14.60 4.15
N SER A 155 -13.46 14.76 5.39
CA SER A 155 -14.64 15.59 5.68
C SER A 155 -14.24 16.91 6.37
N PRO A 156 -14.52 18.10 5.79
CA PRO A 156 -15.02 18.33 4.44
C PRO A 156 -13.98 17.95 3.36
N ASP A 157 -14.40 17.80 2.10
CA ASP A 157 -13.67 17.26 0.92
C ASP A 157 -12.41 18.09 0.49
N ARG A 158 -11.51 18.39 1.43
CA ARG A 158 -10.28 19.17 1.24
C ARG A 158 -9.09 18.32 0.80
N TYR A 159 -9.00 17.10 1.30
CA TYR A 159 -7.94 16.15 0.96
C TYR A 159 -8.54 14.99 0.18
N CYS A 160 -8.12 14.87 -1.08
CA CYS A 160 -8.66 13.93 -2.04
C CYS A 160 -7.51 13.22 -2.75
N TYR A 161 -7.37 11.91 -2.53
CA TYR A 161 -6.31 11.11 -3.12
C TYR A 161 -6.85 9.81 -3.70
N HIS A 162 -6.47 9.52 -4.95
CA HIS A 162 -6.61 8.16 -5.48
C HIS A 162 -5.69 7.23 -4.72
N ILE A 163 -6.15 5.99 -4.49
CA ILE A 163 -5.29 4.96 -3.91
C ILE A 163 -4.08 4.69 -4.81
N ALA A 164 -4.31 4.60 -6.12
CA ALA A 164 -3.25 4.46 -7.13
C ALA A 164 -2.16 5.52 -6.94
N CYS A 165 -2.56 6.80 -6.87
CA CYS A 165 -1.61 7.89 -6.73
C CYS A 165 -0.77 7.82 -5.44
N VAL A 166 -1.35 7.38 -4.33
CA VAL A 166 -0.58 7.23 -3.08
C VAL A 166 0.37 6.04 -3.15
N LYS A 167 -0.04 4.92 -3.80
CA LYS A 167 0.85 3.79 -4.06
C LYS A 167 2.02 4.18 -4.95
N ASP A 168 1.75 4.86 -6.07
CA ASP A 168 2.77 5.33 -7.01
C ASP A 168 3.82 6.19 -6.32
N MET A 169 3.39 7.09 -5.41
CA MET A 169 4.30 7.92 -4.62
C MET A 169 5.31 7.11 -3.79
N ILE A 170 4.89 5.96 -3.26
CA ILE A 170 5.77 5.07 -2.48
C ILE A 170 6.69 4.29 -3.43
N LEU A 171 6.14 3.74 -4.51
CA LEU A 171 6.89 2.91 -5.47
C LEU A 171 7.98 3.71 -6.18
N GLU A 172 7.69 4.93 -6.63
CA GLU A 172 8.66 5.82 -7.30
C GLU A 172 9.88 6.09 -6.41
N LYS A 173 9.66 6.37 -5.12
CA LYS A 173 10.75 6.63 -4.18
C LYS A 173 11.50 5.38 -3.80
N TRP A 174 10.81 4.27 -3.52
CA TRP A 174 11.48 3.01 -3.23
C TRP A 174 12.42 2.62 -4.38
N LYS A 175 11.97 2.73 -5.64
CA LYS A 175 12.83 2.51 -6.80
C LYS A 175 14.01 3.47 -6.87
N LYS A 176 13.81 4.76 -6.55
CA LYS A 176 14.88 5.76 -6.57
C LYS A 176 15.95 5.54 -5.48
N ASP A 177 15.53 5.11 -4.29
CA ASP A 177 16.40 4.88 -3.15
C ASP A 177 17.15 3.53 -3.27
N TYR A 178 16.57 2.54 -3.97
CA TYR A 178 17.23 1.25 -4.27
C TYR A 178 18.10 1.27 -5.52
N PHE A 179 17.68 1.99 -6.58
CA PHE A 179 18.37 2.07 -7.86
C PHE A 179 18.86 3.50 -8.09
N THR A 180 19.97 3.88 -7.45
CA THR A 180 20.72 5.06 -7.89
C THR A 180 21.29 4.79 -9.28
N GLN A 181 20.61 5.36 -10.29
CA GLN A 181 20.89 5.61 -11.73
C GLN A 181 21.94 4.84 -12.55
N ASP A 182 22.84 4.04 -11.99
CA ASP A 182 23.92 3.34 -12.70
C ASP A 182 23.87 1.83 -12.49
N GLY A 183 22.68 1.21 -12.59
CA GLY A 183 22.50 -0.23 -12.86
C GLY A 183 23.21 -1.26 -11.97
N ASN A 184 23.90 -0.83 -10.91
CA ASN A 184 24.77 -1.66 -10.09
C ASN A 184 24.13 -1.86 -8.72
N VAL A 185 24.03 -3.11 -8.29
CA VAL A 185 23.43 -3.49 -7.01
C VAL A 185 24.43 -3.11 -5.92
N ASN A 186 24.15 -2.04 -5.17
CA ASN A 186 25.00 -1.65 -4.05
C ASN A 186 24.69 -2.52 -2.83
N GLU A 187 25.47 -3.58 -2.62
CA GLU A 187 25.49 -4.39 -1.38
C GLU A 187 25.65 -3.53 -0.12
N ALA A 188 26.26 -2.34 -0.24
CA ALA A 188 26.41 -1.35 0.82
C ALA A 188 25.08 -0.79 1.36
N ASN A 189 23.98 -0.83 0.59
CA ASN A 189 22.69 -0.31 1.05
C ASN A 189 21.95 -1.26 2.01
N SER A 190 22.29 -2.55 2.01
CA SER A 190 21.84 -3.48 3.05
C SER A 190 22.44 -3.10 4.43
N LEU A 191 23.65 -2.53 4.44
CA LEU A 191 24.32 -2.03 5.65
C LEU A 191 23.95 -0.58 6.01
N ALA A 192 23.54 0.25 5.05
CA ALA A 192 23.04 1.60 5.33
C ALA A 192 21.75 1.57 6.18
N LEU A 193 20.94 0.50 6.06
CA LEU A 193 19.79 0.22 6.93
C LEU A 193 20.21 -0.22 8.34
N GLN A 194 21.42 -0.77 8.53
CA GLN A 194 21.97 -1.07 9.85
C GLN A 194 22.46 0.18 10.60
N THR A 195 22.68 1.31 9.91
CA THR A 195 23.36 2.50 10.47
C THR A 195 22.43 3.69 10.71
N PHE A 196 21.10 3.54 10.58
CA PHE A 196 20.16 4.63 10.85
C PHE A 196 20.05 4.92 12.36
N SER A 197 20.98 5.75 12.85
CA SER A 197 20.91 6.36 14.18
C SER A 197 20.01 7.61 14.17
N PRO A 198 19.09 7.79 15.14
CA PRO A 198 18.11 8.88 15.15
C PRO A 198 18.68 10.26 15.56
N GLY A 199 19.91 10.60 15.16
CA GLY A 199 20.68 11.69 15.81
C GLY A 199 21.37 12.73 14.93
N ARG A 200 21.22 12.72 13.60
CA ARG A 200 21.91 13.73 12.76
C ARG A 200 20.96 14.84 12.31
N GLU A 201 21.06 15.98 12.99
CA GLU A 201 20.47 17.25 12.60
C GLU A 201 20.90 17.62 11.17
N ILE A 202 19.93 17.78 10.28
CA ILE A 202 20.15 18.34 8.94
C ILE A 202 19.73 19.81 9.01
N ALA A 203 20.71 20.70 8.82
CA ALA A 203 20.51 22.14 8.76
C ALA A 203 19.62 22.50 7.55
N LEU A 204 18.54 23.25 7.81
CA LEU A 204 17.58 23.70 6.81
C LEU A 204 18.10 24.94 6.05
N PRO A 205 17.93 25.04 4.72
CA PRO A 205 18.08 26.30 4.00
C PRO A 205 16.92 27.23 4.38
N GLY A 206 17.24 28.41 4.89
CA GLY A 206 16.27 29.40 5.34
C GLY A 206 15.47 30.01 4.19
N GLY A 207 14.19 29.64 4.10
CA GLY A 207 13.16 30.36 3.34
C GLY A 207 12.03 30.80 4.27
N ARG A 208 11.66 32.09 4.26
CA ARG A 208 10.55 32.64 5.07
C ARG A 208 9.20 32.07 4.58
N SER A 209 8.76 30.96 5.17
CA SER A 209 7.43 30.39 4.93
C SER A 209 6.40 30.95 5.90
N SER A 210 5.22 31.33 5.40
CA SER A 210 4.07 31.76 6.19
C SER A 210 3.55 30.63 7.08
N SER A 211 3.22 30.93 8.35
CA SER A 211 2.75 29.94 9.34
C SER A 211 1.56 29.10 8.86
N LYS A 212 0.69 29.68 8.03
CA LYS A 212 -0.47 29.00 7.43
C LYS A 212 -0.08 27.96 6.39
N ALA A 213 0.93 28.24 5.57
CA ALA A 213 1.42 27.30 4.55
C ALA A 213 2.02 26.07 5.24
N THR A 214 2.89 26.29 6.22
CA THR A 214 3.50 25.21 7.03
C THR A 214 2.45 24.32 7.70
N GLN A 215 1.35 24.90 8.18
CA GLN A 215 0.26 24.15 8.79
C GLN A 215 -0.53 23.29 7.78
N ILE A 216 -0.77 23.80 6.57
CA ILE A 216 -1.44 23.04 5.50
C ILE A 216 -0.57 21.86 5.06
N TRP A 217 0.73 22.08 4.90
CA TRP A 217 1.69 21.03 4.55
C TRP A 217 1.71 19.91 5.60
N ARG A 218 1.85 20.26 6.88
CA ARG A 218 1.80 19.29 7.99
C ARG A 218 0.52 18.46 7.99
N LYS A 219 -0.62 19.03 7.61
CA LYS A 219 -1.88 18.27 7.54
C LYS A 219 -1.94 17.34 6.34
N ALA A 220 -1.47 17.78 5.17
CA ALA A 220 -1.38 16.93 3.99
C ALA A 220 -0.46 15.71 4.24
N THR A 221 0.64 15.90 4.97
CA THR A 221 1.53 14.84 5.47
C THR A 221 0.76 13.76 6.23
N THR A 222 0.05 14.17 7.27
CA THR A 222 -0.66 13.26 8.16
C THR A 222 -1.71 12.48 7.39
N VAL A 223 -2.41 13.13 6.45
CA VAL A 223 -3.37 12.46 5.58
C VAL A 223 -2.71 11.38 4.74
N ILE A 224 -1.60 11.68 4.07
CA ILE A 224 -0.90 10.71 3.23
C ILE A 224 -0.39 9.54 4.08
N MET A 225 0.21 9.81 5.25
CA MET A 225 0.64 8.77 6.19
C MET A 225 -0.49 7.82 6.55
N VAL A 226 -1.66 8.35 6.92
CA VAL A 226 -2.81 7.53 7.31
C VAL A 226 -3.32 6.69 6.14
N ILE A 227 -3.31 7.22 4.91
CA ILE A 227 -3.67 6.44 3.72
C ILE A 227 -2.64 5.33 3.50
N ILE A 228 -1.35 5.61 3.68
CA ILE A 228 -0.29 4.60 3.56
C ILE A 228 -0.48 3.51 4.61
N SER A 229 -0.78 3.89 5.86
CA SER A 229 -1.10 2.93 6.92
C SER A 229 -2.28 2.04 6.53
N ALA A 230 -3.31 2.61 5.92
CA ALA A 230 -4.47 1.86 5.45
C ALA A 230 -4.12 0.91 4.29
N LEU A 231 -3.20 1.30 3.41
CA LEU A 231 -2.80 0.54 2.23
C LEU A 231 -1.82 -0.60 2.52
N PHE A 232 -0.96 -0.44 3.53
CA PHE A 232 0.16 -1.35 3.76
C PHE A 232 0.29 -1.84 5.22
N GLY A 233 -0.61 -1.45 6.12
CA GLY A 233 -0.52 -1.72 7.55
C GLY A 233 0.26 -0.63 8.30
N GLU A 234 0.38 -0.77 9.63
CA GLU A 234 1.10 0.20 10.47
C GLU A 234 2.45 0.59 9.85
N PRO A 235 2.70 1.89 9.61
CA PRO A 235 3.94 2.37 9.02
C PRO A 235 5.11 1.85 9.82
N SER A 236 6.00 1.08 9.20
CA SER A 236 7.31 0.88 9.79
C SER A 236 7.99 2.25 9.94
N ALA A 237 9.00 2.34 10.81
CA ALA A 237 9.80 3.57 10.95
C ALA A 237 10.30 4.08 9.57
N LEU A 238 10.56 3.17 8.62
CA LEU A 238 10.94 3.49 7.24
C LEU A 238 9.86 4.26 6.47
N ILE A 239 8.60 3.83 6.53
CA ILE A 239 7.49 4.57 5.89
C ILE A 239 7.38 5.97 6.50
N SER A 240 7.55 6.07 7.82
CA SER A 240 7.51 7.35 8.52
C SER A 240 8.63 8.29 8.05
N VAL A 241 9.84 7.77 7.81
CA VAL A 241 10.98 8.55 7.29
C VAL A 241 10.77 8.97 5.83
N LEU A 242 10.34 8.05 4.95
CA LEU A 242 10.15 8.31 3.52
C LEU A 242 9.13 9.44 3.25
N VAL A 243 8.06 9.46 4.04
CA VAL A 243 7.03 10.49 3.92
C VAL A 243 7.48 11.79 4.58
N GLN A 244 8.18 11.78 5.72
CA GLN A 244 8.74 13.02 6.30
C GLN A 244 9.69 13.73 5.33
N TYR A 245 10.56 12.98 4.64
CA TYR A 245 11.46 13.50 3.62
C TYR A 245 10.74 14.06 2.37
N TRP A 246 9.52 13.56 2.06
CA TRP A 246 8.70 14.06 0.94
C TRP A 246 8.26 15.51 1.11
N LEU A 247 8.12 15.99 2.34
CA LEU A 247 7.51 17.31 2.62
C LEU A 247 8.54 18.39 2.92
N SER A 248 9.79 17.99 3.10
CA SER A 248 10.93 18.88 3.26
C SER A 248 11.60 19.23 1.92
N SER A 249 11.14 18.63 0.81
CA SER A 249 11.67 18.84 -0.56
C SER A 249 10.79 19.76 -1.38
#